data_AF-A0A927F966-F1
#
_entry.id   AF-A0A927F966-F1
#
_cell.length_a   1.000
_cell.length_b   1.000
_cell.length_c   1.000
_cell.angle_alpha   90.00
_cell.angle_beta   90.00
_cell.angle_gamma   90.00
#
_symmetry.space_group_name_H-M   'P 1'
#
loop_
_entity.id
_entity.type
_entity.pdbx_description
1 polymer ?
#
loop_
_entity_poly.entity_id
_entity_poly.type
_entity_poly.pdbx_seq_one_letter_code
_entity_poly.pdbx_strand_id
1 'polypeptide(L)'
;MKEVGARGLVRSLAIVGRTRGEVRRLAAFDKKRHTVPDRVCGATQAFLEKLCEEELSEEAEALFQAARERFRYKRKEISLSVASGLARLETKDFVLELRYELDEEEPAEYVVETSVKDVASRDLLESAAFNAAVGPRFDRLRCALSGQVSVERVIDAVEEDESGETQVDYPSDCSSCTVRIEGVLGEVYVDGAVLEVRYGKLTAAGVLMETFERLGTQFLEAAGLGTYLK
;
A
#
# COMPACT_ATOMS: atom_id res chain seq x y z
N MET A 1 2.93 -29.80 -26.30
CA MET A 1 3.83 -28.62 -26.28
C MET A 1 3.32 -27.69 -25.19
N LYS A 2 4.19 -27.28 -24.28
CA LYS A 2 3.83 -26.59 -23.03
C LYS A 2 3.34 -25.17 -23.32
N GLU A 3 2.12 -24.84 -22.90
CA GLU A 3 1.73 -23.46 -22.65
C GLU A 3 2.52 -22.95 -21.44
N VAL A 4 3.41 -21.99 -21.68
CA VAL A 4 4.06 -21.21 -20.64
C VAL A 4 3.38 -19.84 -20.67
N GLY A 5 2.18 -19.77 -20.08
CA GLY A 5 1.40 -18.53 -19.96
C GLY A 5 1.89 -17.68 -18.78
N ALA A 6 2.39 -16.48 -19.08
CA ALA A 6 2.17 -15.22 -18.37
C ALA A 6 2.26 -15.10 -16.82
N ARG A 7 3.00 -15.98 -16.14
CA ARG A 7 3.13 -15.97 -14.67
C ARG A 7 4.34 -15.19 -14.12
N GLY A 8 4.92 -14.27 -14.90
CA GLY A 8 6.34 -13.92 -14.76
C GLY A 8 6.73 -12.66 -13.97
N LEU A 9 5.94 -11.59 -13.97
CA LEU A 9 6.45 -10.24 -13.63
C LEU A 9 6.02 -9.67 -12.27
N VAL A 10 4.87 -10.05 -11.73
CA VAL A 10 4.44 -9.59 -10.40
C VAL A 10 4.96 -10.59 -9.37
N ARG A 11 5.90 -10.16 -8.54
CA ARG A 11 6.46 -10.95 -7.43
C ARG A 11 5.48 -11.03 -6.26
N SER A 12 4.86 -9.91 -5.92
CA SER A 12 3.85 -9.85 -4.86
C SER A 12 2.89 -8.70 -5.08
N LEU A 13 1.67 -8.88 -4.57
CA LEU A 13 0.62 -7.87 -4.57
C LEU A 13 0.29 -7.51 -3.13
N ALA A 14 0.15 -6.22 -2.85
CA ALA A 14 -0.36 -5.72 -1.59
C ALA A 14 -1.34 -4.58 -1.84
N ILE A 15 -2.40 -4.50 -1.03
CA ILE A 15 -3.22 -3.31 -0.93
C ILE A 15 -2.69 -2.50 0.25
N VAL A 16 -2.48 -1.20 0.03
CA VAL A 16 -1.81 -0.33 0.99
C VAL A 16 -2.63 0.94 1.19
N GLY A 17 -2.59 1.47 2.40
CA GLY A 17 -2.98 2.84 2.69
C GLY A 17 -2.00 3.50 3.62
N ARG A 18 -1.85 4.81 3.46
CA ARG A 18 -0.95 5.62 4.28
C ARG A 18 -1.74 6.75 4.91
N THR A 19 -1.56 6.93 6.20
CA THR A 19 -1.98 8.13 6.92
C THR A 19 -0.76 8.79 7.54
N ARG A 20 -0.88 10.08 7.84
CA ARG A 20 0.19 10.87 8.45
C ARG A 20 -0.31 11.51 9.73
N GLY A 21 0.60 11.69 10.68
CA GLY A 21 0.35 12.42 11.92
C GLY A 21 1.60 13.10 12.44
N GLU A 22 1.43 14.07 13.32
CA GLU A 22 2.55 14.74 13.98
C GLU A 22 2.93 13.99 15.26
N VAL A 23 4.21 13.72 15.49
CA VAL A 23 4.69 12.97 16.69
C VAL A 23 4.23 13.65 17.99
N ARG A 24 4.20 14.98 18.02
CA ARG A 24 3.75 15.76 19.20
C ARG A 24 2.26 15.64 19.53
N ARG A 25 1.45 15.06 18.63
CA ARG A 25 0.01 14.85 18.82
C ARG A 25 -0.34 13.45 19.29
N LEU A 26 0.63 12.52 19.32
CA LEU A 26 0.46 11.20 19.91
C LEU A 26 0.06 11.31 21.37
N ALA A 27 -0.87 10.47 21.82
CA ALA A 27 -1.46 10.56 23.16
C ALA A 27 -0.40 10.45 24.27
N ALA A 28 0.61 9.60 24.06
CA ALA A 28 1.71 9.39 25.00
C ALA A 28 2.81 10.47 24.97
N PHE A 29 2.69 11.50 24.11
CA PHE A 29 3.71 12.54 23.99
C PHE A 29 3.62 13.58 25.13
N ASP A 30 4.59 13.56 26.06
CA ASP A 30 4.71 14.57 27.12
C ASP A 30 5.49 15.81 26.63
N LYS A 31 4.77 16.91 26.38
CA LYS A 31 5.33 18.20 25.93
C LYS A 31 6.37 18.82 26.87
N LYS A 32 6.46 18.40 28.13
CA LYS A 32 7.46 18.90 29.08
C LYS A 32 8.75 18.08 29.10
N ARG A 33 8.69 16.81 28.68
CA ARG A 33 9.79 15.84 28.81
C ARG A 33 10.32 15.35 27.48
N HIS A 34 9.49 15.35 26.45
CA HIS A 34 9.83 14.84 25.13
C HIS A 34 10.18 15.97 24.18
N THR A 35 11.12 15.67 23.28
CA THR A 35 11.49 16.53 22.16
C THR A 35 11.00 15.86 20.89
N VAL A 36 10.46 16.66 19.97
CA VAL A 36 10.06 16.16 18.64
C VAL A 36 11.32 15.72 17.89
N PRO A 37 11.32 14.55 17.22
CA PRO A 37 12.49 14.12 16.46
C PRO A 37 12.86 15.12 15.37
N ASP A 38 14.17 15.30 15.17
CA ASP A 38 14.76 16.16 14.14
C ASP A 38 15.43 15.36 13.02
N ARG A 39 15.45 14.03 13.16
CA ARG A 39 16.05 13.08 12.22
C ARG A 39 15.43 11.70 12.37
N VAL A 40 15.49 10.90 11.31
CA VAL A 40 15.15 9.47 11.37
C VAL A 40 16.39 8.65 11.66
N CYS A 41 16.38 7.94 12.79
CA CYS A 41 17.40 6.95 13.15
C CYS A 41 16.80 5.92 14.11
N GLY A 42 17.52 4.83 14.40
CA GLY A 42 17.02 3.76 15.27
C GLY A 42 16.56 4.23 16.65
N ALA A 43 17.18 5.28 17.22
CA ALA A 43 16.79 5.82 18.51
C ALA A 43 15.49 6.64 18.44
N THR A 44 15.31 7.46 17.41
CA THR A 44 14.09 8.25 17.23
C THR A 44 12.91 7.39 16.79
N GLN A 45 13.18 6.35 15.99
CA GLN A 45 12.19 5.33 15.64
C GLN A 45 11.75 4.54 16.88
N ALA A 46 12.67 4.02 17.70
CA ALA A 46 12.33 3.33 18.95
C ALA A 46 11.59 4.25 19.96
N PHE A 47 11.78 5.57 19.87
CA PHE A 47 11.00 6.52 20.63
C PHE A 47 9.55 6.61 20.10
N LEU A 48 9.35 6.74 18.78
CA LEU A 48 8.02 6.68 18.16
C LEU A 48 7.29 5.37 18.52
N GLU A 49 7.96 4.23 18.42
CA GLU A 49 7.39 2.90 18.72
C GLU A 49 6.82 2.81 20.13
N LYS A 50 7.47 3.47 21.11
CA LYS A 50 6.97 3.54 22.49
C LYS A 50 5.78 4.48 22.64
N LEU A 51 5.73 5.55 21.86
CA LEU A 51 4.62 6.52 21.93
C LEU A 51 3.34 5.94 21.34
N CYS A 52 3.43 5.13 20.29
CA CYS A 52 2.26 4.56 19.62
C CYS A 52 1.86 3.17 20.15
N GLU A 53 2.56 2.61 21.14
CA GLU A 53 2.36 1.22 21.60
C GLU A 53 0.91 0.94 22.02
N GLU A 54 0.30 1.82 22.82
CA GLU A 54 -1.06 1.66 23.34
C GLU A 54 -2.11 1.82 22.23
N GLU A 55 -2.06 2.92 21.47
CA GLU A 55 -2.99 3.17 20.35
C GLU A 55 -2.91 2.09 19.26
N LEU A 56 -1.70 1.62 18.93
CA LEU A 56 -1.49 0.55 17.96
C LEU A 56 -2.05 -0.78 18.49
N SER A 57 -1.86 -1.07 19.77
CA SER A 57 -2.38 -2.30 20.39
C SER A 57 -3.91 -2.31 20.41
N GLU A 58 -4.54 -1.19 20.78
CA GLU A 58 -5.99 -1.05 20.79
C GLU A 58 -6.58 -1.19 19.38
N GLU A 59 -5.99 -0.49 18.39
CA GLU A 59 -6.44 -0.56 17.01
C GLU A 59 -6.27 -1.97 16.42
N ALA A 60 -5.13 -2.62 16.71
CA ALA A 60 -4.86 -3.97 16.24
C ALA A 60 -5.79 -5.01 16.87
N GLU A 61 -6.11 -4.87 18.16
CA GLU A 61 -7.07 -5.74 18.84
C GLU A 61 -8.48 -5.56 18.26
N ALA A 62 -8.89 -4.33 17.96
CA ALA A 62 -10.17 -4.07 17.29
C ALA A 62 -10.25 -4.75 15.92
N LEU A 63 -9.18 -4.68 15.11
CA LEU A 63 -9.09 -5.38 13.83
C LEU A 63 -9.11 -6.90 14.00
N PHE A 64 -8.41 -7.44 15.00
CA PHE A 64 -8.41 -8.87 15.30
C PHE A 64 -9.82 -9.36 15.63
N GLN A 65 -10.53 -8.68 16.54
CA GLN A 65 -11.89 -9.08 16.92
C GLN A 65 -12.87 -8.97 15.76
N ALA A 66 -12.78 -7.87 14.98
CA ALA A 66 -13.62 -7.68 13.79
C ALA A 66 -13.36 -8.77 12.74
N ALA A 67 -12.10 -9.05 12.40
CA ALA A 67 -11.76 -10.10 11.45
C ALA A 67 -12.22 -11.48 11.93
N ARG A 68 -11.95 -11.81 13.20
CA ARG A 68 -12.37 -13.08 13.81
C ARG A 68 -13.89 -13.26 13.75
N GLU A 69 -14.66 -12.23 14.07
CA GLU A 69 -16.13 -12.28 14.03
C GLU A 69 -16.66 -12.42 12.60
N ARG A 70 -16.23 -11.54 11.68
CA ARG A 70 -16.76 -11.47 10.31
C ARG A 70 -16.45 -12.72 9.49
N PHE A 71 -15.25 -13.29 9.66
CA PHE A 71 -14.83 -14.50 8.95
C PHE A 71 -15.09 -15.78 9.76
N ARG A 72 -15.57 -15.65 11.01
CA ARG A 72 -15.79 -16.76 11.95
C ARG A 72 -14.52 -17.60 12.16
N TYR A 73 -13.36 -16.93 12.19
CA TYR A 73 -12.09 -17.62 12.39
C TYR A 73 -12.03 -18.30 13.76
N LYS A 74 -11.51 -19.53 13.77
CA LYS A 74 -11.15 -20.22 15.00
C LYS A 74 -9.85 -19.64 15.54
N ARG A 75 -9.59 -19.80 16.85
CA ARG A 75 -8.34 -19.39 17.52
C ARG A 75 -7.05 -19.86 16.84
N LYS A 76 -7.09 -20.93 16.04
CA LYS A 76 -5.93 -21.47 15.31
C LYS A 76 -5.77 -20.93 13.89
N GLU A 77 -6.73 -20.17 13.39
CA GLU A 77 -6.77 -19.62 12.02
C GLU A 77 -6.48 -18.12 11.99
N ILE A 78 -6.27 -17.51 13.15
CA ILE A 78 -5.98 -16.09 13.31
C ILE A 78 -5.03 -15.88 14.50
N SER A 79 -4.06 -14.99 14.34
CA SER A 79 -3.15 -14.56 15.40
C SER A 79 -2.81 -13.09 15.25
N LEU A 80 -2.64 -12.41 16.38
CA LEU A 80 -2.17 -11.03 16.43
C LEU A 80 -0.82 -10.98 17.15
N SER A 81 0.12 -10.23 16.58
CA SER A 81 1.37 -9.85 17.23
C SER A 81 1.57 -8.34 17.12
N VAL A 82 1.94 -7.68 18.21
CA VAL A 82 2.26 -6.26 18.24
C VAL A 82 3.65 -6.10 18.85
N ALA A 83 4.56 -5.49 18.12
CA ALA A 83 5.92 -5.22 18.58
C ALA A 83 6.58 -4.14 17.71
N SER A 84 7.39 -3.27 18.32
CA SER A 84 8.24 -2.30 17.60
C SER A 84 7.50 -1.50 16.52
N GLY A 85 6.38 -0.85 16.89
CA GLY A 85 5.60 -0.04 15.96
C GLY A 85 4.90 -0.81 14.84
N LEU A 86 4.90 -2.15 14.89
CA LEU A 86 4.23 -3.02 13.94
C LEU A 86 3.17 -3.87 14.65
N ALA A 87 1.93 -3.76 14.21
CA ALA A 87 0.91 -4.77 14.47
C ALA A 87 0.77 -5.65 13.22
N ARG A 88 0.81 -6.97 13.42
CA ARG A 88 0.63 -7.97 12.36
C ARG A 88 -0.49 -8.93 12.75
N LEU A 89 -1.57 -8.88 11.98
CA LEU A 89 -2.69 -9.80 12.02
C LEU A 89 -2.49 -10.84 10.93
N GLU A 90 -2.19 -12.07 11.33
CA GLU A 90 -2.01 -13.19 10.42
C GLU A 90 -3.23 -14.09 10.46
N THR A 91 -3.84 -14.32 9.31
CA THR A 91 -4.98 -15.24 9.14
C THR A 91 -4.61 -16.33 8.14
N LYS A 92 -5.47 -17.34 8.00
CA LYS A 92 -5.30 -18.34 6.93
C LYS A 92 -5.52 -17.78 5.52
N ASP A 93 -6.18 -16.62 5.37
CA ASP A 93 -6.61 -16.10 4.06
C ASP A 93 -5.89 -14.80 3.66
N PHE A 94 -5.26 -14.10 4.60
CA PHE A 94 -4.50 -12.86 4.36
C PHE A 94 -3.64 -12.50 5.57
N VAL A 95 -2.66 -11.61 5.34
CA VAL A 95 -1.88 -10.94 6.37
C VAL A 95 -2.18 -9.44 6.31
N LEU A 96 -2.57 -8.84 7.43
CA LEU A 96 -2.74 -7.39 7.59
C LEU A 96 -1.66 -6.86 8.53
N GLU A 97 -1.00 -5.78 8.12
CA GLU A 97 -0.03 -5.05 8.95
C GLU A 97 -0.42 -3.59 9.11
N LEU A 98 -0.23 -3.06 10.32
CA LEU A 98 -0.21 -1.64 10.63
C LEU A 98 1.19 -1.29 11.09
N ARG A 99 1.86 -0.34 10.43
CA ARG A 99 3.22 0.04 10.77
C ARG A 99 3.36 1.55 10.95
N TYR A 100 3.91 1.94 12.09
CA TYR A 100 4.33 3.30 12.40
C TYR A 100 5.81 3.48 12.06
N GLU A 101 6.12 4.42 11.18
CA GLU A 101 7.48 4.82 10.83
C GLU A 101 7.56 6.35 10.86
N LEU A 102 8.69 6.92 11.29
CA LEU A 102 8.94 8.35 11.11
C LEU A 102 9.03 8.68 9.62
N ASP A 103 8.55 9.85 9.23
CA ASP A 103 8.75 10.34 7.88
C ASP A 103 10.22 10.77 7.69
N GLU A 104 10.90 10.20 6.70
CA GLU A 104 12.30 10.51 6.39
C GLU A 104 12.49 11.94 5.92
N GLU A 105 11.50 12.48 5.20
CA GLU A 105 11.52 13.85 4.70
C GLU A 105 11.15 14.83 5.81
N GLU A 106 10.25 14.42 6.72
CA GLU A 106 9.80 15.24 7.84
C GLU A 106 9.80 14.50 9.19
N PRO A 107 10.95 14.43 9.88
CA PRO A 107 11.12 13.64 11.11
C PRO A 107 10.19 14.02 12.28
N ALA A 108 9.55 15.19 12.21
CA ALA A 108 8.55 15.62 13.18
C ALA A 108 7.18 14.93 12.99
N GLU A 109 7.01 14.24 11.87
CA GLU A 109 5.82 13.49 11.47
C GLU A 109 6.09 11.98 11.47
N TYR A 110 5.01 11.21 11.53
CA TYR A 110 5.01 9.77 11.34
C TYR A 110 4.01 9.39 10.25
N VAL A 111 4.29 8.28 9.59
CA VAL A 111 3.41 7.61 8.64
C VAL A 111 2.90 6.33 9.30
N VAL A 112 1.59 6.09 9.18
CA VAL A 112 1.00 4.78 9.45
C VAL A 112 0.69 4.10 8.12
N GLU A 113 1.45 3.07 7.78
CA GLU A 113 1.17 2.21 6.63
C GLU A 113 0.28 1.04 7.07
N THR A 114 -0.95 1.00 6.55
CA THR A 114 -1.81 -0.19 6.60
C THR A 114 -1.57 -0.99 5.33
N SER A 115 -1.22 -2.27 5.44
CA SER A 115 -1.05 -3.13 4.27
C SER A 115 -1.74 -4.47 4.43
N VAL A 116 -2.25 -5.01 3.32
CA VAL A 116 -2.82 -6.35 3.23
C VAL A 116 -2.14 -7.11 2.11
N LYS A 117 -1.56 -8.26 2.45
CA LYS A 117 -0.74 -9.12 1.57
C LYS A 117 -1.10 -10.59 1.79
N ASP A 118 -0.46 -11.47 1.01
CA ASP A 118 -0.65 -12.93 1.08
C ASP A 118 -2.13 -13.33 0.98
N VAL A 119 -2.87 -12.61 0.13
CA VAL A 119 -4.31 -12.76 -0.01
C VAL A 119 -4.63 -14.04 -0.79
N ALA A 120 -5.46 -14.91 -0.22
CA ALA A 120 -5.83 -16.19 -0.80
C ALA A 120 -6.59 -16.08 -2.12
N SER A 121 -7.38 -15.01 -2.30
CA SER A 121 -8.09 -14.72 -3.55
C SER A 121 -8.46 -13.24 -3.65
N ARG A 122 -8.61 -12.76 -4.88
CA ARG A 122 -9.08 -11.40 -5.13
C ARG A 122 -10.48 -11.15 -4.57
N ASP A 123 -11.38 -12.11 -4.72
CA ASP A 123 -12.77 -12.05 -4.23
C ASP A 123 -12.85 -11.74 -2.73
N LEU A 124 -11.83 -12.12 -1.95
CA LEU A 124 -11.75 -11.80 -0.53
C LEU A 124 -11.74 -10.28 -0.29
N LEU A 125 -10.97 -9.52 -1.08
CA LEU A 125 -10.80 -8.07 -0.93
C LEU A 125 -12.08 -7.29 -1.29
N GLU A 126 -12.88 -7.88 -2.18
CA GLU A 126 -14.18 -7.36 -2.59
C GLU A 126 -15.32 -7.85 -1.66
N SER A 127 -15.05 -8.84 -0.82
CA SER A 127 -16.07 -9.42 0.07
C SER A 127 -16.59 -8.40 1.10
N ALA A 128 -17.89 -8.48 1.39
CA ALA A 128 -18.51 -7.67 2.43
C ALA A 128 -17.90 -7.94 3.82
N ALA A 129 -17.46 -9.18 4.08
CA ALA A 129 -16.83 -9.56 5.35
C ALA A 129 -15.50 -8.82 5.56
N PHE A 130 -14.65 -8.77 4.54
CA PHE A 130 -13.39 -8.05 4.57
C PHE A 130 -13.60 -6.54 4.74
N ASN A 131 -14.43 -5.95 3.88
CA ASN A 131 -14.66 -4.51 3.89
C ASN A 131 -15.33 -4.04 5.19
N ALA A 132 -16.17 -4.88 5.82
CA ALA A 132 -16.74 -4.59 7.14
C ALA A 132 -15.77 -4.81 8.31
N ALA A 133 -14.76 -5.69 8.16
CA ALA A 133 -13.76 -5.93 9.20
C ALA A 133 -12.65 -4.88 9.20
N VAL A 134 -12.19 -4.48 8.01
CA VAL A 134 -11.00 -3.61 7.86
C VAL A 134 -11.38 -2.15 7.61
N GLY A 135 -12.48 -1.90 6.92
CA GLY A 135 -12.95 -0.55 6.61
C GLY A 135 -12.14 0.16 5.50
N PRO A 136 -12.40 1.46 5.29
CA PRO A 136 -11.77 2.23 4.23
C PRO A 136 -10.38 2.73 4.62
N ARG A 137 -9.38 1.85 4.51
CA ARG A 137 -8.00 2.12 4.98
C ARG A 137 -6.96 2.17 3.86
N PHE A 138 -7.37 2.13 2.60
CA PHE A 138 -6.46 1.89 1.49
C PHE A 138 -6.57 2.95 0.43
N ASP A 139 -5.46 3.40 -0.12
CA ASP A 139 -5.43 4.38 -1.20
C ASP A 139 -4.56 3.94 -2.38
N ARG A 140 -3.90 2.77 -2.29
CA ARG A 140 -3.05 2.29 -3.36
C ARG A 140 -2.96 0.78 -3.44
N LEU A 141 -2.80 0.28 -4.65
CA LEU A 141 -2.38 -1.08 -4.92
C LEU A 141 -0.87 -1.06 -5.20
N ARG A 142 -0.10 -1.91 -4.53
CA ARG A 142 1.36 -2.02 -4.69
C ARG A 142 1.71 -3.39 -5.27
N CYS A 143 2.33 -3.39 -6.43
CA CYS A 143 2.89 -4.56 -7.08
C CYS A 143 4.41 -4.50 -6.97
N ALA A 144 5.01 -5.46 -6.27
CA ALA A 144 6.45 -5.69 -6.39
C ALA A 144 6.71 -6.49 -7.65
N LEU A 145 7.68 -6.07 -8.44
CA LEU A 145 8.02 -6.71 -9.71
C LEU A 145 9.14 -7.74 -9.50
N SER A 146 9.12 -8.82 -10.27
CA SER A 146 10.11 -9.91 -10.21
C SER A 146 11.40 -9.61 -10.98
N GLY A 147 11.40 -8.52 -11.75
CA GLY A 147 12.55 -7.97 -12.48
C GLY A 147 12.43 -6.45 -12.55
N GLN A 148 13.40 -5.80 -13.20
CA GLN A 148 13.36 -4.35 -13.42
C GLN A 148 12.57 -4.00 -14.68
N VAL A 149 11.54 -3.19 -14.51
CA VAL A 149 10.92 -2.46 -15.63
C VAL A 149 11.82 -1.27 -15.97
N SER A 150 12.07 -1.05 -17.26
CA SER A 150 12.73 0.18 -17.70
C SER A 150 11.72 1.32 -17.62
N VAL A 151 11.97 2.24 -16.69
CA VAL A 151 11.14 3.43 -16.50
C VAL A 151 11.19 4.29 -17.75
N GLU A 152 12.35 4.39 -18.41
CA GLU A 152 12.51 5.11 -19.67
C GLU A 152 11.57 4.59 -20.75
N ARG A 153 11.45 3.27 -20.91
CA ARG A 153 10.50 2.69 -21.88
C ARG A 153 9.05 3.00 -21.56
N VAL A 154 8.70 3.12 -20.28
CA VAL A 154 7.33 3.52 -19.88
C VAL A 154 7.10 4.98 -20.23
N ILE A 155 8.09 5.86 -19.98
CA ILE A 155 8.04 7.27 -20.36
C ILE A 155 7.91 7.39 -21.89
N ASP A 156 8.82 6.78 -22.65
CA ASP A 156 8.83 6.82 -24.12
C ASP A 156 7.47 6.36 -24.68
N ALA A 157 6.91 5.25 -24.16
CA ALA A 157 5.62 4.74 -24.61
C ALA A 157 4.45 5.72 -24.34
N VAL A 158 4.48 6.43 -23.22
CA VAL A 158 3.47 7.44 -22.90
C VAL A 158 3.66 8.71 -23.72
N GLU A 159 4.90 9.13 -24.01
CA GLU A 159 5.18 10.31 -24.84
C GLU A 159 4.92 10.06 -26.33
N GLU A 160 5.05 8.82 -26.80
CA GLU A 160 4.69 8.40 -28.17
C GLU A 160 3.17 8.31 -28.39
N ASP A 161 2.35 8.35 -27.33
CA ASP A 161 0.90 8.36 -27.43
C ASP A 161 0.37 9.69 -28.00
N GLU A 162 0.00 9.68 -29.28
CA GLU A 162 -0.55 10.85 -29.98
C GLU A 162 -1.97 11.23 -29.52
N SER A 163 -2.63 10.45 -28.65
CA SER A 163 -3.97 10.77 -28.14
C SER A 163 -4.00 12.04 -27.30
N GLY A 164 -2.89 12.33 -26.58
CA GLY A 164 -2.78 13.42 -25.62
C GLY A 164 -3.58 13.22 -24.33
N GLU A 165 -4.23 12.05 -24.15
CA GLU A 165 -5.05 11.73 -22.97
C GLU A 165 -4.18 11.35 -21.76
N THR A 166 -2.92 11.01 -21.99
CA THR A 166 -1.99 10.53 -20.95
C THR A 166 -0.89 11.55 -20.70
N GLN A 167 -0.57 11.79 -19.43
CA GLN A 167 0.53 12.66 -19.00
C GLN A 167 1.51 11.86 -18.13
N VAL A 168 2.80 12.10 -18.32
CA VAL A 168 3.87 11.50 -17.51
C VAL A 168 4.74 12.58 -16.87
N ASP A 169 5.05 12.40 -15.60
CA ASP A 169 5.96 13.23 -14.81
C ASP A 169 7.12 12.37 -14.31
N TYR A 170 8.35 12.85 -14.46
CA TYR A 170 9.56 12.10 -14.12
C TYR A 170 10.74 13.04 -13.80
N PRO A 171 11.66 12.64 -12.90
CA PRO A 171 12.92 13.34 -12.68
C PRO A 171 13.87 13.18 -13.88
N SER A 172 14.85 14.08 -14.00
CA SER A 172 15.79 14.10 -15.14
C SER A 172 16.65 12.84 -15.30
N ASP A 173 16.73 12.00 -14.27
CA ASP A 173 17.46 10.74 -14.28
C ASP A 173 16.58 9.52 -14.63
N CYS A 174 15.29 9.74 -14.88
CA CYS A 174 14.28 8.71 -15.18
C CYS A 174 14.25 7.57 -14.15
N SER A 175 14.60 7.84 -12.89
CA SER A 175 14.61 6.84 -11.82
C SER A 175 13.21 6.34 -11.44
N SER A 176 12.19 7.16 -11.69
CA SER A 176 10.78 6.81 -11.55
C SER A 176 9.92 7.61 -12.52
N CYS A 177 8.67 7.21 -12.71
CA CYS A 177 7.68 8.04 -13.40
C CYS A 177 6.32 7.94 -12.72
N THR A 178 5.54 9.00 -12.85
CA THR A 178 4.14 9.05 -12.44
C THR A 178 3.28 9.38 -13.65
N VAL A 179 2.34 8.50 -13.97
CA VAL A 179 1.46 8.60 -15.13
C VAL A 179 0.04 8.92 -14.69
N ARG A 180 -0.62 9.84 -15.39
CA ARG A 180 -2.00 10.26 -15.17
C ARG A 180 -2.77 10.20 -16.48
N ILE A 181 -4.03 9.79 -16.43
CA ILE A 181 -4.91 9.68 -17.60
C ILE A 181 -6.09 10.63 -17.39
N GLU A 182 -6.40 11.43 -18.41
CA GLU A 182 -7.53 12.36 -18.37
C GLU A 182 -8.85 11.61 -18.11
N GLY A 183 -9.66 12.14 -17.19
CA GLY A 183 -10.95 11.54 -16.82
C GLY A 183 -10.87 10.31 -15.91
N VAL A 184 -9.68 9.80 -15.58
CA VAL A 184 -9.52 8.68 -14.65
C VAL A 184 -9.01 9.16 -13.29
N LEU A 185 -9.68 8.71 -12.22
CA LEU A 185 -9.28 9.05 -10.85
C LEU A 185 -8.13 8.17 -10.39
N GLY A 186 -6.95 8.77 -10.29
CA GLY A 186 -5.75 8.16 -9.74
C GLY A 186 -4.50 8.43 -10.59
N GLU A 187 -3.37 7.91 -10.14
CA GLU A 187 -2.10 7.97 -10.85
C GLU A 187 -1.38 6.63 -10.72
N VAL A 188 -0.53 6.32 -11.70
CA VAL A 188 0.32 5.13 -11.68
C VAL A 188 1.76 5.54 -11.50
N TYR A 189 2.38 5.08 -10.42
CA TYR A 189 3.78 5.30 -10.11
C TYR A 189 4.60 4.05 -10.43
N VAL A 190 5.77 4.23 -11.04
CA VAL A 190 6.72 3.14 -11.36
C VAL A 190 8.14 3.59 -11.05
N ASP A 191 8.93 2.78 -10.35
CA ASP A 191 10.37 3.01 -10.08
C ASP A 191 11.27 1.85 -10.52
N GLY A 192 10.76 1.06 -11.45
CA GLY A 192 11.43 -0.12 -12.01
C GLY A 192 11.30 -1.37 -11.14
N ALA A 193 11.22 -1.25 -9.81
CA ALA A 193 11.01 -2.39 -8.91
C ALA A 193 9.57 -2.50 -8.41
N VAL A 194 8.89 -1.37 -8.30
CA VAL A 194 7.52 -1.25 -7.80
C VAL A 194 6.65 -0.57 -8.84
N LEU A 195 5.43 -1.08 -8.98
CA LEU A 195 4.32 -0.38 -9.61
C LEU A 195 3.26 -0.11 -8.56
N GLU A 196 2.84 1.14 -8.41
CA GLU A 196 1.72 1.51 -7.54
C GLU A 196 0.61 2.18 -8.33
N VAL A 197 -0.63 1.76 -8.12
CA VAL A 197 -1.81 2.52 -8.57
C VAL A 197 -2.37 3.27 -7.37
N ARG A 198 -2.34 4.60 -7.39
CA ARG A 198 -2.64 5.49 -6.26
C ARG A 198 -3.91 6.30 -6.52
N TYR A 199 -4.78 6.41 -5.52
CA TYR A 199 -6.11 7.02 -5.62
C TYR A 199 -6.21 8.40 -4.97
N GLY A 200 -5.21 8.78 -4.17
CA GLY A 200 -5.17 10.04 -3.44
C GLY A 200 -6.16 10.14 -2.26
N LYS A 201 -7.02 9.15 -2.05
CA LYS A 201 -7.93 9.08 -0.90
C LYS A 201 -8.06 7.65 -0.38
N LEU A 202 -8.23 7.52 0.94
CA LEU A 202 -8.53 6.24 1.55
C LEU A 202 -9.93 5.77 1.16
N THR A 203 -10.01 4.49 0.82
CA THR A 203 -11.21 3.80 0.36
C THR A 203 -11.18 2.34 0.83
N ALA A 204 -12.31 1.67 0.65
CA ALA A 204 -12.44 0.23 0.89
C ALA A 204 -11.68 -0.55 -0.21
N ALA A 205 -11.14 -1.72 0.13
CA ALA A 205 -10.36 -2.52 -0.81
C ALA A 205 -11.14 -2.86 -2.08
N GLY A 206 -12.44 -3.17 -1.96
CA GLY A 206 -13.26 -3.48 -3.14
C GLY A 206 -13.33 -2.33 -4.17
N VAL A 207 -13.43 -1.08 -3.70
CA VAL A 207 -13.48 0.11 -4.58
C VAL A 207 -12.13 0.33 -5.28
N LEU A 208 -11.04 0.09 -4.55
CA LEU A 208 -9.68 0.15 -5.09
C LEU A 208 -9.47 -0.89 -6.18
N MET A 209 -9.96 -2.12 -5.96
CA MET A 209 -9.84 -3.22 -6.93
C MET A 209 -10.67 -2.97 -8.20
N GLU A 210 -11.91 -2.50 -8.07
CA GLU A 210 -12.76 -2.15 -9.22
C GLU A 210 -12.08 -1.10 -10.11
N THR A 211 -11.50 -0.08 -9.49
CA THR A 211 -10.89 0.98 -10.27
C THR A 211 -9.51 0.56 -10.80
N PHE A 212 -8.80 -0.35 -10.11
CA PHE A 212 -7.58 -0.97 -10.64
C PHE A 212 -7.87 -1.78 -11.89
N GLU A 213 -9.00 -2.48 -12.01
CA GLU A 213 -9.34 -3.15 -13.27
C GLU A 213 -9.47 -2.15 -14.42
N ARG A 214 -10.10 -1.01 -14.16
CA ARG A 214 -10.30 0.04 -15.16
C ARG A 214 -8.98 0.68 -15.58
N LEU A 215 -8.20 1.12 -14.58
CA LEU A 215 -6.89 1.74 -14.78
C LEU A 215 -5.86 0.76 -15.32
N GLY A 216 -5.82 -0.45 -14.77
CA GLY A 216 -4.85 -1.47 -15.11
C GLY A 216 -4.92 -1.87 -16.57
N THR A 217 -6.11 -2.11 -17.13
CA THR A 217 -6.22 -2.43 -18.56
C THR A 217 -5.75 -1.26 -19.43
N GLN A 218 -6.23 -0.04 -19.18
CA GLN A 218 -5.87 1.13 -19.99
C GLN A 218 -4.40 1.51 -19.85
N PHE A 219 -3.87 1.54 -18.62
CA PHE A 219 -2.50 1.92 -18.33
C PHE A 219 -1.51 0.87 -18.81
N LEU A 220 -1.77 -0.42 -18.60
CA LEU A 220 -0.86 -1.45 -19.07
C LEU A 220 -0.85 -1.47 -20.60
N GLU A 221 -1.99 -1.26 -21.25
CA GLU A 221 -2.04 -1.12 -22.71
C GLU A 221 -1.26 0.12 -23.19
N ALA A 222 -1.50 1.29 -22.58
CA ALA A 222 -0.80 2.54 -22.91
C ALA A 222 0.71 2.49 -22.65
N ALA A 223 1.15 1.84 -21.58
CA ALA A 223 2.56 1.69 -21.22
C ALA A 223 3.28 0.55 -21.99
N GLY A 224 2.60 -0.10 -22.95
CA GLY A 224 3.15 -1.27 -23.67
C GLY A 224 3.33 -2.51 -22.78
N LEU A 225 2.76 -2.50 -21.57
CA LEU A 225 2.80 -3.57 -20.58
C LEU A 225 1.62 -4.56 -20.69
N GLY A 226 0.69 -4.35 -21.63
CA GLY A 226 -0.54 -5.14 -21.81
C GLY A 226 -0.32 -6.61 -22.20
N THR A 227 0.90 -6.99 -22.56
CA THR A 227 1.28 -8.39 -22.84
C THR A 227 1.61 -9.20 -21.58
N TYR A 228 1.71 -8.56 -20.40
CA TYR A 228 2.24 -9.19 -19.19
C TYR A 228 1.19 -9.71 -18.19
N LEU A 229 -0.10 -9.52 -18.47
CA LEU A 229 -1.22 -9.89 -17.58
C LEU A 229 -2.31 -10.76 -18.23
N LYS A 230 -2.03 -11.39 -19.39
CA LYS A 230 -2.95 -12.37 -20.03
C LYS A 230 -2.75 -13.79 -19.56
#